data_AF-A0A9E5KNZ8-F1
#
_entry.id   AF-A0A9E5KNZ8-F1
#
_cell.length_a   1.000
_cell.length_b   1.000
_cell.length_c   1.000
_cell.angle_alpha   90.00
_cell.angle_beta   90.00
_cell.angle_gamma   90.00
#
_symmetry.space_group_name_H-M   'P 1'
#
loop_
_entity.id
_entity.type
_entity.pdbx_description
1 polymer ?
#
loop_
_entity_poly.entity_id
_entity_poly.type
_entity_poly.pdbx_seq_one_letter_code
_entity_poly.pdbx_strand_id
1 'polypeptide(L)'
;MCNTTGCACGTKQRARQMNMPAALLWASAFLLTALTIIQAARLPLNAAYAGAANQGGQGMSVVTQSTGLGPAERPYEALWVLDGRGEMLFIYYVENANAGEKALLLRQAIPVPELFRTARGG
;
A
#
# COMPACT_ATOMS: atom_id res chain seq x y z
N MET A 1 -29.51 78.26 33.54
CA MET A 1 -28.17 77.72 33.89
C MET A 1 -27.98 76.43 33.11
N CYS A 2 -27.09 76.42 32.12
CA CYS A 2 -26.70 75.22 31.38
C CYS A 2 -25.73 74.40 32.24
N ASN A 3 -25.86 73.07 32.23
CA ASN A 3 -24.70 72.21 32.44
C ASN A 3 -24.72 71.02 31.48
N THR A 4 -23.51 70.66 31.08
CA THR A 4 -23.12 70.10 29.80
C THR A 4 -22.94 68.58 29.86
N THR A 5 -23.35 67.92 28.78
CA THR A 5 -22.70 66.75 28.13
C THR A 5 -22.47 65.47 28.92
N GLY A 6 -23.11 64.38 28.46
CA GLY A 6 -22.67 63.03 28.80
C GLY A 6 -23.48 61.88 28.20
N CYS A 7 -23.92 61.96 26.93
CA CYS A 7 -24.40 60.78 26.22
C CYS A 7 -23.24 59.82 25.95
N ALA A 8 -23.01 58.84 26.81
CA ALA A 8 -22.15 57.70 26.48
C ALA A 8 -22.97 56.66 25.71
N CYS A 9 -23.04 56.87 24.39
CA CYS A 9 -23.43 55.87 23.41
C CYS A 9 -22.50 54.66 23.50
N GLY A 10 -23.09 53.47 23.47
CA GLY A 10 -22.45 52.25 23.92
C GLY A 10 -21.25 51.79 23.11
N THR A 11 -20.38 51.06 23.80
CA THR A 11 -19.61 49.97 23.20
C THR A 11 -19.85 48.73 24.06
N LYS A 12 -20.95 48.01 23.78
CA LYS A 12 -20.97 46.58 24.08
C LYS A 12 -19.81 46.00 23.29
N GLN A 13 -18.68 45.74 23.96
CA GLN A 13 -17.64 44.88 23.43
C GLN A 13 -18.32 43.52 23.19
N ARG A 14 -18.81 43.29 21.97
CA ARG A 14 -19.02 41.94 21.46
C ARG A 14 -17.62 41.34 21.45
N ALA A 15 -17.28 40.64 22.53
CA ALA A 15 -16.29 39.59 22.45
C ALA A 15 -16.71 38.76 21.24
N ARG A 16 -15.92 38.85 20.17
CA ARG A 16 -16.04 37.96 19.04
C ARG A 16 -15.73 36.60 19.64
N GLN A 17 -16.75 35.89 20.13
CA GLN A 17 -16.71 34.46 20.36
C GLN A 17 -16.41 33.88 18.98
N MET A 18 -15.12 33.85 18.63
CA MET A 18 -14.65 32.88 17.68
C MET A 18 -15.13 31.56 18.26
N ASN A 19 -15.86 30.79 17.47
CA ASN A 19 -16.29 29.45 17.84
C ASN A 19 -15.02 28.60 18.05
N MET A 20 -14.32 28.79 19.17
CA MET A 20 -13.16 28.04 19.63
C MET A 20 -13.39 26.54 19.50
N PRO A 21 -14.57 25.98 19.88
CA PRO A 21 -14.84 24.57 19.64
C PRO A 21 -14.80 24.20 18.15
N ALA A 22 -15.38 25.03 17.26
CA ALA A 22 -15.33 24.76 15.82
C ALA A 22 -13.89 24.86 15.27
N ALA A 23 -13.12 25.86 15.70
CA ALA A 23 -11.73 26.04 15.27
C ALA A 23 -10.84 24.86 15.71
N LEU A 24 -11.02 24.35 16.93
CA LEU A 24 -10.32 23.17 17.43
C LEU A 24 -10.71 21.90 16.66
N LEU A 25 -12.00 21.71 16.36
CA LEU A 25 -12.48 20.59 15.55
C LEU A 25 -11.86 20.62 14.15
N TRP A 26 -11.86 21.77 13.49
CA TRP A 26 -11.23 21.94 12.18
C TRP A 26 -9.73 21.65 12.22
N ALA A 27 -9.00 22.20 13.20
CA ALA A 27 -7.58 21.94 13.36
C ALA A 27 -7.28 20.43 13.54
N SER A 28 -8.07 19.73 14.36
CA SER A 28 -7.93 18.29 14.56
C SER A 28 -8.26 17.47 13.31
N ALA A 29 -9.29 17.87 12.54
CA ALA A 29 -9.66 17.22 11.29
C ALA A 29 -8.55 17.36 10.23
N PHE A 30 -7.96 18.55 10.09
CA PHE A 30 -6.82 18.75 9.19
C PHE A 30 -5.60 17.95 9.62
N LEU A 31 -5.29 17.89 10.91
CA LEU A 31 -4.18 17.11 11.44
C LEU A 31 -4.37 15.62 11.17
N LEU A 32 -5.55 15.07 11.48
CA LEU A 32 -5.89 13.68 11.21
C LEU A 32 -5.83 13.38 9.71
N THR A 33 -6.37 14.26 8.88
CA THR A 33 -6.32 14.12 7.41
C THR A 33 -4.87 14.08 6.93
N ALA A 34 -4.03 15.00 7.37
CA ALA A 34 -2.60 15.03 7.02
C ALA A 34 -1.88 13.75 7.43
N LEU A 35 -2.13 13.26 8.65
CA LEU A 35 -1.57 11.99 9.13
C LEU A 35 -2.06 10.82 8.29
N THR A 36 -3.35 10.74 7.97
CA THR A 36 -3.88 9.67 7.13
C THR A 36 -3.26 9.67 5.73
N ILE A 37 -3.02 10.83 5.12
CA ILE A 37 -2.34 10.94 3.83
C ILE A 37 -0.89 10.46 3.94
N ILE A 38 -0.15 10.86 4.97
CA ILE A 38 1.24 10.44 5.18
C ILE A 38 1.32 8.92 5.37
N GLN A 39 0.39 8.34 6.12
CA GLN A 39 0.34 6.89 6.35
C GLN A 39 -0.08 6.14 5.08
N ALA A 40 -1.06 6.66 4.32
CA ALA A 40 -1.46 6.13 3.01
C ALA A 40 -0.33 6.16 1.98
N ALA A 41 0.49 7.21 1.97
CA ALA A 41 1.65 7.32 1.08
C ALA A 41 2.76 6.32 1.43
N ARG A 42 2.81 5.82 2.67
CA ARG A 42 3.79 4.82 3.13
C ARG A 42 3.29 3.38 2.99
N LEU A 43 2.01 3.18 2.67
CA LEU A 43 1.47 1.86 2.42
C LEU A 43 2.09 1.31 1.12
N PRO A 44 2.79 0.17 1.16
CA PRO A 44 3.26 -0.47 -0.05
C PRO A 44 2.03 -0.87 -0.87
N LEU A 45 1.85 -0.26 -2.05
CA LEU A 45 0.67 -0.46 -2.90
C LEU A 45 0.40 -1.93 -3.22
N ASN A 46 1.42 -2.79 -3.20
CA ASN A 46 1.34 -4.24 -3.32
C ASN A 46 2.54 -4.88 -2.61
N ALA A 47 2.54 -4.94 -1.28
CA ALA A 47 3.54 -5.75 -0.58
C ALA A 47 3.23 -7.24 -0.76
N ALA A 48 3.89 -7.86 -1.74
CA ALA A 48 4.06 -9.30 -1.77
C ALA A 48 5.36 -9.61 -1.01
N TYR A 49 5.24 -10.34 0.10
CA TYR A 49 6.37 -10.84 0.88
C TYR A 49 6.62 -12.30 0.50
N ALA A 50 7.83 -12.81 0.71
CA ALA A 50 8.16 -14.23 0.55
C ALA A 50 7.16 -15.11 1.31
N GLY A 51 6.60 -16.11 0.62
CA GLY A 51 5.63 -17.04 1.19
C GLY A 51 4.19 -16.55 1.14
N ALA A 52 3.90 -15.45 0.45
CA ALA A 52 2.52 -15.03 0.20
C ALA A 52 1.91 -15.87 -0.94
N ALA A 53 0.66 -16.29 -0.75
CA ALA A 53 -0.15 -16.91 -1.77
C ALA A 53 -1.45 -16.11 -1.91
N ASN A 54 -1.83 -15.81 -3.15
CA ASN A 54 -3.05 -15.09 -3.45
C ASN A 54 -3.72 -15.70 -4.68
N GLN A 55 -5.05 -15.72 -4.70
CA GLN A 55 -5.79 -16.07 -5.91
C GLN A 55 -6.10 -14.78 -6.67
N GLY A 56 -5.50 -14.64 -7.84
CA GLY A 56 -5.84 -13.61 -8.80
C GLY A 56 -7.23 -13.82 -9.39
N GLY A 57 -7.78 -12.74 -9.95
CA GLY A 57 -9.01 -12.84 -10.74
C GLY A 57 -8.83 -13.76 -11.96
N GLN A 58 -9.93 -14.29 -12.48
CA GLN A 58 -9.96 -15.11 -13.70
C GLN A 58 -9.28 -16.51 -13.62
N GLY A 59 -9.19 -17.09 -12.42
CA GLY A 59 -8.67 -18.45 -12.25
C GLY A 59 -7.15 -18.54 -12.20
N MET A 60 -6.49 -17.44 -11.85
CA MET A 60 -5.05 -17.39 -11.66
C MET A 60 -4.71 -17.53 -10.17
N SER A 61 -3.66 -18.28 -9.83
CA SER A 61 -3.10 -18.32 -8.49
C SER A 61 -1.66 -17.84 -8.53
N VAL A 62 -1.29 -16.96 -7.61
CA VAL A 62 0.02 -16.32 -7.56
C VAL A 62 0.66 -16.65 -6.22
N VAL A 63 1.91 -17.12 -6.24
CA VAL A 63 2.67 -17.48 -5.05
C VAL A 63 4.06 -16.86 -5.14
N THR A 64 4.50 -16.20 -4.08
CA THR A 64 5.90 -15.76 -3.95
C THR A 64 6.64 -16.77 -3.07
N GLN A 65 7.81 -17.21 -3.51
CA GLN A 65 8.65 -18.14 -2.76
C GLN A 65 10.09 -17.66 -2.72
N SER A 66 10.74 -17.77 -1.57
CA SER A 66 12.19 -17.56 -1.47
C SER A 66 12.93 -18.58 -2.33
N THR A 67 13.92 -18.12 -3.11
CA THR A 67 14.80 -19.01 -3.88
C THR A 67 15.94 -19.58 -3.07
N GLY A 68 16.04 -19.23 -1.78
CA GLY A 68 17.17 -19.61 -0.92
C GLY A 68 18.46 -18.84 -1.20
N LEU A 69 18.39 -17.83 -2.07
CA LEU A 69 19.50 -16.93 -2.40
C LEU A 69 19.26 -15.55 -1.77
N GLY A 70 20.34 -14.78 -1.59
CA GLY A 70 20.29 -13.41 -1.05
C GLY A 70 20.43 -13.34 0.48
N PRO A 71 20.35 -12.13 1.07
CA PRO A 71 20.45 -11.91 2.52
C PRO A 71 19.33 -12.58 3.32
N ALA A 72 19.61 -13.00 4.55
CA ALA A 72 18.63 -13.68 5.41
C ALA A 72 17.41 -12.80 5.73
N GLU A 73 17.61 -11.48 5.82
CA GLU A 73 16.56 -10.52 6.13
C GLU A 73 15.71 -10.15 4.90
N ARG A 74 16.25 -10.34 3.69
CA ARG A 74 15.60 -9.99 2.41
C ARG A 74 16.01 -11.00 1.33
N PRO A 75 15.51 -12.24 1.39
CA PRO A 75 15.84 -13.26 0.41
C PRO A 75 15.32 -12.86 -0.97
N TYR A 76 15.96 -13.38 -2.00
CA TYR A 76 15.44 -13.25 -3.35
C TYR A 76 14.20 -14.13 -3.51
N GLU A 77 13.23 -13.60 -4.22
CA GLU A 77 11.93 -14.22 -4.38
C GLU A 77 11.70 -14.58 -5.85
N ALA A 78 11.09 -15.74 -6.06
CA ALA A 78 10.48 -16.13 -7.32
C ALA A 78 8.98 -15.94 -7.23
N LEU A 79 8.39 -15.47 -8.33
CA LEU A 79 6.94 -15.34 -8.49
C LEU A 79 6.44 -16.50 -9.35
N TRP A 80 5.61 -17.34 -8.75
CA TRP A 80 4.97 -18.47 -9.38
C TRP A 80 3.54 -18.08 -9.73
N VAL A 81 3.15 -18.28 -10.99
CA VAL A 81 1.81 -17.99 -11.49
C VAL A 81 1.24 -19.28 -12.07
N LEU A 82 0.21 -19.81 -11.42
CA LEU A 82 -0.64 -20.86 -11.96
C LEU A 82 -1.81 -20.24 -12.70
N ASP A 83 -1.93 -20.54 -13.99
CA ASP A 83 -3.13 -20.26 -14.77
C ASP A 83 -4.01 -21.51 -14.84
N GLY A 84 -5.18 -21.45 -14.22
CA GLY A 84 -6.14 -22.56 -14.22
C GLY A 84 -6.89 -22.75 -15.53
N ARG A 85 -6.87 -21.78 -16.46
CA ARG A 85 -7.56 -21.91 -17.76
C ARG A 85 -6.67 -22.57 -18.79
N GLY A 86 -5.44 -22.10 -18.91
CA GLY A 86 -4.43 -22.69 -19.79
C GLY A 86 -3.73 -23.91 -19.20
N GLU A 87 -3.96 -24.21 -17.91
CA GLU A 87 -3.23 -25.24 -17.14
C GLU A 87 -1.71 -25.07 -17.26
N MET A 88 -1.25 -23.82 -17.07
CA MET A 88 0.15 -23.43 -17.20
C MET A 88 0.72 -22.96 -15.87
N LEU A 89 1.98 -23.30 -15.62
CA LEU A 89 2.81 -22.74 -14.57
C LEU A 89 3.85 -21.81 -15.18
N PHE A 90 3.89 -20.57 -14.72
CA PHE A 90 4.94 -19.60 -15.05
C PHE A 90 5.76 -19.30 -13.80
N ILE A 91 7.08 -19.28 -13.95
CA ILE A 91 8.01 -18.92 -12.87
C ILE A 91 8.81 -17.71 -13.33
N TYR A 92 8.67 -16.62 -12.60
CA TYR A 92 9.42 -15.39 -12.80
C TYR A 92 10.44 -15.20 -11.68
N TYR A 93 11.57 -14.59 -12.02
CA TYR A 93 12.64 -14.30 -11.08
C TYR A 93 13.34 -12.98 -11.41
N VAL A 94 13.89 -12.32 -10.39
CA VAL A 94 14.76 -11.16 -10.56
C VAL A 94 16.21 -11.65 -10.60
N GLU A 95 16.85 -11.59 -11.77
CA GLU A 95 18.21 -12.14 -11.95
C GLU A 95 19.26 -11.45 -11.09
N ASN A 96 19.22 -10.12 -11.02
CA ASN A 96 20.23 -9.34 -10.33
C ASN A 96 19.61 -8.28 -9.41
N ALA A 97 19.01 -8.76 -8.33
CA ALA A 97 18.46 -7.89 -7.28
C ALA A 97 19.53 -6.96 -6.65
N ASN A 98 20.81 -7.35 -6.69
CA ASN A 98 21.93 -6.55 -6.17
C ASN A 98 22.36 -5.40 -7.10
N ALA A 99 22.22 -5.55 -8.42
CA ALA A 99 22.58 -4.50 -9.37
C ALA A 99 21.50 -3.42 -9.54
N GLY A 100 20.45 -3.45 -8.71
CA GLY A 100 19.32 -2.53 -8.80
C GLY A 100 18.36 -2.87 -9.95
N GLU A 101 18.51 -4.03 -10.57
CA GLU A 101 17.62 -4.51 -11.61
C GLU A 101 16.29 -4.93 -10.99
N LYS A 102 15.18 -4.36 -11.50
CA LYS A 102 13.82 -4.57 -10.96
C LYS A 102 12.91 -5.31 -11.94
N ALA A 103 13.47 -5.84 -13.02
CA ALA A 103 12.71 -6.57 -14.01
C ALA A 103 12.45 -8.00 -13.54
N LEU A 104 11.19 -8.44 -13.61
CA LEU A 104 10.82 -9.83 -13.48
C LEU A 104 11.05 -10.53 -14.83
N LEU A 105 11.92 -11.52 -14.83
CA LEU A 105 12.24 -12.31 -16.03
C LEU A 105 11.53 -13.66 -15.95
N LEU A 106 10.86 -14.04 -17.04
CA LEU A 106 10.26 -15.37 -17.17
C LEU A 106 11.38 -16.40 -17.30
N ARG A 107 11.44 -17.34 -16.37
CA ARG A 107 12.42 -18.44 -16.37
C ARG A 107 11.87 -19.71 -16.96
N GLN A 108 10.63 -20.03 -16.60
CA GLN A 108 10.00 -21.28 -16.99
C GLN A 108 8.52 -21.04 -17.28
N ALA A 109 8.05 -21.66 -18.34
CA ALA A 109 6.64 -21.81 -18.67
C ALA A 109 6.42 -23.31 -18.93
N ILE A 110 5.65 -23.96 -18.07
CA ILE A 110 5.50 -25.42 -18.06
C ILE A 110 4.02 -25.76 -18.03
N PRO A 111 3.53 -26.64 -18.92
CA PRO A 111 2.19 -27.20 -18.80
C PRO A 111 2.08 -28.00 -17.50
N VAL A 112 1.10 -27.68 -16.67
CA VAL A 112 0.86 -28.35 -15.39
C VAL A 112 0.67 -29.88 -15.55
N PRO A 113 -0.04 -30.38 -16.58
CA PRO A 113 -0.13 -31.83 -16.81
C PRO A 113 1.24 -32.48 -17.05
N GLU A 114 2.12 -31.84 -17.82
CA GLU A 114 3.47 -32.34 -18.07
C GLU A 114 4.34 -32.29 -16.82
N LEU A 115 4.22 -31.24 -16.02
CA LEU A 115 4.89 -31.14 -14.72
C LEU A 115 4.52 -32.33 -13.83
N PHE A 116 3.23 -32.63 -13.71
CA PHE A 116 2.78 -33.77 -12.90
C PHE A 116 3.13 -35.13 -13.49
N ARG A 117 3.18 -35.26 -14.83
CA ARG A 117 3.65 -36.49 -15.49
C ARG A 117 5.12 -36.73 -15.19
N THR A 118 5.94 -35.69 -15.35
CA THR A 118 7.38 -35.73 -15.06
C THR A 118 7.64 -36.03 -13.59
N ALA A 119 6.90 -35.40 -12.67
CA ALA A 119 7.02 -35.66 -11.23
C ALA A 119 6.65 -37.10 -10.83
N ARG A 120 5.82 -37.78 -11.64
CA ARG A 120 5.43 -39.18 -11.42
C ARG A 120 6.38 -40.20 -12.07
N GLY A 121 7.47 -39.76 -12.70
CA GLY A 121 8.47 -40.63 -13.29
C GLY A 121 8.37 -40.83 -14.80
N GLY A 122 7.46 -40.12 -15.49
CA GLY A 122 7.39 -40.08 -16.97
C GLY A 122 6.32 -40.95 -17.59
#